data_AF-A0A9E2J161-F1
#
_entry.id   AF-A0A9E2J161-F1
#
_cell.length_a   1.000
_cell.length_b   1.000
_cell.length_c   1.000
_cell.angle_alpha   90.00
_cell.angle_beta   90.00
_cell.angle_gamma   90.00
#
_symmetry.space_group_name_H-M   'P 1'
#
loop_
_entity.id
_entity.type
_entity.pdbx_description
1 polymer ?
#
loop_
_entity_poly.entity_id
_entity_poly.type
_entity_poly.pdbx_seq_one_letter_code
_entity_poly.pdbx_strand_id
1 'polypeptide(L)'
;MKKYKILLVGITVFCALSFVELTARAEDPTAAQAVAESASLADEPEVLEGVTVAEPTNIPSGFGFWWNDLKENISLVLTFDPVKKAEKQLQFAAQRVRLAQYMAQNSTDAKVQEKAQQLLTRANGHMEKIQERKNELTQNINQEKVQVLLRNAAKHQVNAQRAFEKLEDKLPAEKLETFQQWRQQIEVRQQQFLEEMKNDLNIPQEIKDKAGEIKERIQAKLQDRKEFRAQQKEILDEIKAGKEGARAALEELREKREQLVEQAREQYQDVKTEVIDKINSGEEGAVKELLQLNQERKAEVKNILQDIQTEAREIKTELKNAVQVGQQELRQNRVEQRTESGQQ
;
A
#
# COMPACT_ATOMS: atom_id res chain seq x y z
N MET A 1 -62.13 5.18 -31.29
CA MET A 1 -61.53 5.34 -29.95
C MET A 1 -60.74 4.08 -29.60
N LYS A 2 -59.43 4.07 -29.85
CA LYS A 2 -58.54 2.91 -29.59
C LYS A 2 -57.66 3.23 -28.39
N LYS A 3 -57.81 2.46 -27.32
CA LYS A 3 -57.00 2.54 -26.09
C LYS A 3 -55.71 1.75 -26.31
N TYR A 4 -54.56 2.41 -26.31
CA TYR A 4 -53.27 1.74 -26.24
C TYR A 4 -52.82 1.67 -24.79
N LYS A 5 -52.70 0.43 -24.29
CA LYS A 5 -52.14 0.09 -22.99
C LYS A 5 -50.63 0.27 -23.07
N ILE A 6 -50.07 1.12 -22.22
CA ILE A 6 -48.63 1.25 -22.01
C ILE A 6 -48.18 0.06 -21.16
N LEU A 7 -47.30 -0.77 -21.72
CA LEU A 7 -46.73 -1.94 -21.08
C LEU A 7 -45.39 -1.51 -20.44
N LEU A 8 -45.40 -1.38 -19.12
CA LEU A 8 -44.25 -1.07 -18.26
C LEU A 8 -43.48 -2.38 -18.03
N VAL A 9 -42.36 -2.56 -18.73
CA VAL A 9 -41.41 -3.65 -18.45
C VAL A 9 -40.43 -3.15 -17.40
N GLY A 10 -40.70 -3.49 -16.14
CA GLY A 10 -39.73 -3.37 -15.06
C GLY A 10 -38.72 -4.50 -15.15
N ILE A 11 -37.48 -4.17 -15.49
CA ILE A 11 -36.34 -5.09 -15.36
C ILE A 11 -35.76 -4.88 -13.97
N THR A 12 -36.25 -5.64 -13.00
CA THR A 12 -35.59 -5.85 -11.71
C THR A 12 -34.50 -6.90 -11.92
N VAL A 13 -33.27 -6.44 -12.15
CA VAL A 13 -32.07 -7.29 -12.00
C VAL A 13 -31.88 -7.53 -10.52
N PHE A 14 -32.40 -8.66 -10.04
CA PHE A 14 -32.17 -9.19 -8.71
C PHE A 14 -30.76 -9.79 -8.70
N CYS A 15 -29.74 -8.98 -8.41
CA CYS A 15 -28.42 -9.49 -8.06
C CYS A 15 -28.55 -10.24 -6.73
N ALA A 16 -28.65 -11.56 -6.82
CA ALA A 16 -28.40 -12.45 -5.70
C ALA A 16 -26.92 -12.31 -5.30
N LEU A 17 -26.65 -11.36 -4.41
CA LEU A 17 -25.49 -11.44 -3.54
C LEU A 17 -25.72 -12.65 -2.67
N SER A 18 -25.11 -13.78 -3.05
CA SER A 18 -24.91 -14.93 -2.20
C SER A 18 -24.07 -14.49 -1.00
N PHE A 19 -24.75 -13.94 0.01
CA PHE A 19 -24.21 -13.84 1.35
C PHE A 19 -24.05 -15.28 1.83
N VAL A 20 -22.84 -15.82 1.70
CA VAL A 20 -22.45 -17.04 2.39
C VAL A 20 -22.56 -16.72 3.87
N GLU A 21 -23.66 -17.14 4.50
CA GLU A 21 -23.75 -17.19 5.96
C GLU A 21 -22.68 -18.17 6.42
N LEU A 22 -21.54 -17.61 6.83
CA LEU A 22 -20.43 -18.33 7.44
C LEU A 22 -20.93 -18.86 8.80
N THR A 23 -21.53 -20.05 8.78
CA THR A 23 -21.89 -20.78 9.99
C THR A 23 -20.62 -21.06 10.79
N ALA A 24 -20.54 -20.44 11.96
CA ALA A 24 -19.48 -20.62 12.95
C ALA A 24 -19.37 -22.10 13.38
N ARG A 25 -18.52 -22.84 12.67
CA ARG A 25 -17.96 -24.12 13.10
C ARG A 25 -16.76 -23.78 13.99
N ALA A 26 -16.66 -24.44 15.15
CA ALA A 26 -15.60 -24.21 16.14
C ALA A 26 -14.24 -24.05 15.45
N GLU A 27 -13.75 -22.81 15.40
CA GLU A 27 -12.54 -22.44 14.69
C GLU A 27 -11.35 -23.07 15.43
N ASP A 28 -10.63 -23.98 14.77
CA ASP A 28 -9.27 -24.29 15.18
C ASP A 28 -8.49 -22.97 15.14
N PRO A 29 -7.99 -22.44 16.28
CA PRO A 29 -7.29 -21.16 16.32
C PRO A 29 -6.07 -21.15 15.39
N THR A 30 -5.48 -22.33 15.14
CA THR A 30 -4.36 -22.52 14.22
C THR A 30 -4.76 -22.26 12.78
N ALA A 31 -5.95 -22.70 12.37
CA ALA A 31 -6.48 -22.48 11.02
C ALA A 31 -6.82 -21.01 10.80
N ALA A 32 -7.50 -20.37 11.75
CA ALA A 32 -7.83 -18.95 11.70
C ALA A 32 -6.56 -18.08 11.61
N GLN A 33 -5.52 -18.42 12.39
CA GLN A 33 -4.23 -17.73 12.34
C GLN A 33 -3.51 -17.93 11.00
N ALA A 34 -3.48 -19.15 10.46
CA ALA A 34 -2.85 -19.44 9.17
C ALA A 34 -3.55 -18.72 8.00
N VAL A 35 -4.89 -18.67 8.01
CA VAL A 35 -5.70 -17.93 7.02
C VAL A 35 -5.45 -16.43 7.15
N ALA A 36 -5.43 -15.88 8.37
CA ALA A 36 -5.12 -14.47 8.59
C ALA A 36 -3.70 -14.10 8.14
N GLU A 37 -2.71 -14.96 8.39
CA GLU A 37 -1.35 -14.77 7.89
C GLU A 37 -1.31 -14.82 6.35
N SER A 38 -2.06 -15.74 5.73
CA SER A 38 -2.10 -15.84 4.27
C SER A 38 -2.73 -14.62 3.59
N ALA A 39 -3.82 -14.08 4.15
CA ALA A 39 -4.42 -12.83 3.70
C ALA A 39 -3.44 -11.65 3.83
N SER A 40 -2.60 -11.68 4.87
CA SER A 40 -1.56 -10.68 5.10
C SER A 40 -0.46 -10.70 4.01
N LEU A 41 -0.10 -11.89 3.51
CA LEU A 41 0.93 -12.13 2.48
C LEU A 41 0.43 -11.91 1.05
N ALA A 42 -0.87 -12.06 0.83
CA ALA A 42 -1.57 -11.84 -0.44
C ALA A 42 -1.66 -10.36 -0.89
N ASP A 43 -1.08 -9.46 -0.10
CA ASP A 43 -1.14 -8.00 -0.24
C ASP A 43 -2.57 -7.41 -0.30
N GLU A 44 -3.56 -8.13 0.25
CA GLU A 44 -4.96 -7.70 0.32
C GLU A 44 -5.20 -6.68 1.44
N PRO A 45 -5.93 -5.57 1.18
CA PRO A 45 -6.24 -4.56 2.19
C PRO A 45 -6.86 -5.20 3.43
N GLU A 46 -6.29 -4.94 4.60
CA GLU A 46 -6.81 -5.51 5.83
C GLU A 46 -8.16 -4.88 6.16
N VAL A 47 -9.15 -5.74 6.37
CA VAL A 47 -10.50 -5.33 6.76
C VAL A 47 -10.45 -4.82 8.20
N LEU A 48 -10.99 -3.60 8.39
CA LEU A 48 -11.10 -2.96 9.69
C LEU A 48 -12.44 -3.36 10.32
N GLU A 49 -12.38 -3.97 11.50
CA GLU A 49 -13.57 -4.48 12.21
C GLU A 49 -14.46 -3.31 12.66
N GLY A 50 -15.75 -3.33 12.29
CA GLY A 50 -16.69 -2.28 12.68
C GLY A 50 -16.48 -0.91 12.03
N VAL A 51 -15.52 -0.77 11.10
CA VAL A 51 -15.26 0.48 10.38
C VAL A 51 -15.68 0.31 8.92
N THR A 52 -16.79 0.94 8.55
CA THR A 52 -17.24 0.98 7.16
C THR A 52 -16.45 2.06 6.39
N VAL A 53 -15.62 1.60 5.46
CA VAL A 53 -14.87 2.45 4.54
C VAL A 53 -15.52 2.33 3.16
N ALA A 54 -16.19 3.39 2.73
CA ALA A 54 -16.83 3.42 1.41
C ALA A 54 -15.77 3.36 0.32
N GLU A 55 -16.02 2.56 -0.72
CA GLU A 55 -15.14 2.52 -1.89
C GLU A 55 -15.36 3.77 -2.74
N PRO A 56 -14.30 4.53 -3.05
CA PRO A 56 -14.41 5.73 -3.86
C PRO A 56 -14.72 5.35 -5.31
N THR A 57 -15.80 5.89 -5.86
CA THR A 57 -16.17 5.72 -7.28
C THR A 57 -15.75 6.91 -8.13
N ASN A 58 -15.49 8.06 -7.51
CA ASN A 58 -15.14 9.30 -8.19
C ASN A 58 -14.16 10.11 -7.34
N ILE A 59 -13.27 10.85 -7.99
CA ILE A 59 -12.40 11.83 -7.32
C ILE A 59 -13.25 13.07 -6.99
N PRO A 60 -13.41 13.45 -5.70
CA PRO A 60 -14.14 14.66 -5.33
C PRO A 60 -13.56 15.91 -6.01
N SER A 61 -14.42 16.87 -6.33
CA SER A 61 -13.98 18.19 -6.79
C SER A 61 -13.27 18.95 -5.65
N GLY A 62 -12.52 20.01 -5.97
CA GLY A 62 -11.86 20.85 -4.95
C GLY A 62 -12.82 21.38 -3.88
N PHE A 63 -14.03 21.79 -4.27
CA PHE A 63 -15.09 22.18 -3.35
C PHE A 63 -15.63 20.99 -2.54
N GLY A 64 -15.73 19.81 -3.16
CA GLY A 64 -16.10 18.57 -2.47
C GLY A 64 -15.11 18.19 -1.36
N PHE A 65 -13.81 18.32 -1.61
CA PHE A 65 -12.78 18.11 -0.57
C PHE A 65 -12.95 19.06 0.61
N TRP A 66 -13.15 20.35 0.33
CA TRP A 66 -13.35 21.35 1.37
C TRP A 66 -14.59 21.05 2.23
N TRP A 67 -15.69 20.66 1.60
CA TRP A 67 -16.92 20.31 2.32
C TRP A 67 -16.78 19.05 3.18
N ASN A 68 -16.05 18.04 2.69
CA ASN A 68 -15.75 16.83 3.46
C ASN A 68 -14.87 17.16 4.66
N ASP A 69 -13.79 17.93 4.48
CA ASP A 69 -12.92 18.37 5.58
C ASP A 69 -13.71 19.13 6.66
N LEU A 70 -14.63 20.03 6.26
CA LEU A 70 -15.47 20.78 7.20
C LEU A 70 -16.40 19.85 7.99
N LYS A 71 -17.09 18.93 7.32
CA LYS A 71 -17.98 17.94 7.96
C LYS A 71 -17.23 17.05 8.94
N GLU A 72 -16.05 16.58 8.56
CA GLU A 72 -15.20 15.76 9.42
C GLU A 72 -14.81 16.53 10.69
N ASN A 73 -14.36 17.78 10.55
CA ASN A 73 -13.98 18.61 11.69
C ASN A 73 -15.18 18.89 12.62
N ILE A 74 -16.35 19.23 12.07
CA ILE A 74 -17.57 19.41 12.87
C ILE A 74 -17.93 18.11 13.61
N SER A 75 -17.87 16.97 12.91
CA SER A 75 -18.17 15.66 13.50
C SER A 75 -17.19 15.32 14.63
N LEU A 76 -15.91 15.62 14.50
CA LEU A 76 -14.90 15.40 15.54
C LEU A 76 -15.11 16.33 16.74
N VAL A 77 -15.41 17.62 16.51
CA VAL A 77 -15.65 18.59 17.59
C VAL A 77 -16.89 18.23 18.40
N LEU A 78 -17.97 17.81 17.73
CA LEU A 78 -19.23 17.42 18.39
C LEU A 78 -19.17 16.04 19.06
N THR A 79 -18.10 15.27 18.87
CA THR A 79 -17.94 13.97 19.54
C THR A 79 -17.18 14.18 20.84
N PHE A 80 -17.87 14.04 21.99
CA PHE A 80 -17.23 14.24 23.30
C PHE A 80 -16.57 12.99 23.85
N ASP A 81 -17.08 11.80 23.52
CA ASP A 81 -16.52 10.51 23.91
C ASP A 81 -15.14 10.31 23.24
N PRO A 82 -14.05 10.10 24.01
CA PRO A 82 -12.70 9.96 23.48
C PRO A 82 -12.54 8.73 22.58
N VAL A 83 -13.21 7.61 22.90
CA VAL A 83 -13.13 6.37 22.13
C VAL A 83 -13.84 6.56 20.78
N LYS A 84 -15.06 7.08 20.79
CA LYS A 84 -15.80 7.37 19.54
C LYS A 84 -15.09 8.40 18.67
N LYS A 85 -14.41 9.37 19.29
CA LYS A 85 -13.61 10.36 18.57
C LYS A 85 -12.45 9.69 17.85
N ALA A 86 -11.75 8.78 18.52
CA ALA A 86 -10.65 8.03 17.93
C ALA A 86 -11.14 7.06 16.83
N GLU A 87 -12.28 6.40 17.01
CA GLU A 87 -12.93 5.59 15.96
C GLU A 87 -13.23 6.41 14.69
N LYS A 88 -13.79 7.62 14.86
CA LYS A 88 -14.02 8.55 13.72
C LYS A 88 -12.73 8.99 13.06
N GLN A 89 -11.69 9.30 13.83
CA GLN A 89 -10.37 9.63 13.29
C GLN A 89 -9.81 8.48 12.45
N LEU A 90 -9.93 7.25 12.94
CA LEU A 90 -9.49 6.05 12.23
C LEU A 90 -10.30 5.84 10.94
N GLN A 91 -11.63 6.03 11.00
CA GLN A 91 -12.49 5.94 9.82
C GLN A 91 -12.09 6.97 8.76
N PHE A 92 -11.87 8.23 9.14
CA PHE A 92 -11.43 9.27 8.21
C PHE A 92 -10.03 9.00 7.66
N ALA A 93 -9.10 8.49 8.49
CA ALA A 93 -7.79 8.04 8.02
C ALA A 93 -7.92 6.95 6.96
N ALA A 94 -8.74 5.91 7.22
CA ALA A 94 -8.95 4.80 6.30
C ALA A 94 -9.60 5.24 4.98
N GLN A 95 -10.61 6.12 5.04
CA GLN A 95 -11.24 6.72 3.86
C GLN A 95 -10.24 7.50 3.00
N ARG A 96 -9.37 8.30 3.63
CA ARG A 96 -8.35 9.07 2.92
C ARG A 96 -7.28 8.18 2.29
N VAL A 97 -6.85 7.12 2.97
CA VAL A 97 -5.93 6.12 2.39
C VAL A 97 -6.56 5.44 1.17
N ARG A 98 -7.82 5.01 1.26
CA ARG A 98 -8.53 4.41 0.12
C ARG A 98 -8.72 5.39 -1.04
N LEU A 99 -9.06 6.64 -0.76
CA LEU A 99 -9.19 7.66 -1.79
C LEU A 99 -7.84 8.01 -2.45
N ALA A 100 -6.77 8.10 -1.67
CA ALA A 100 -5.42 8.30 -2.20
C ALA A 100 -4.99 7.12 -3.08
N GLN A 101 -5.29 5.89 -2.67
CA GLN A 101 -5.04 4.69 -3.46
C GLN A 101 -5.81 4.73 -4.79
N TYR A 102 -7.10 5.10 -4.75
CA TYR A 102 -7.92 5.25 -5.94
C TYR A 102 -7.37 6.32 -6.89
N MET A 103 -6.96 7.48 -6.37
CA MET A 103 -6.29 8.53 -7.15
C MET A 103 -5.01 8.03 -7.82
N ALA A 104 -4.17 7.31 -7.07
CA ALA A 104 -2.90 6.78 -7.58
C ALA A 104 -3.12 5.78 -8.72
N GLN A 105 -4.16 4.94 -8.63
CA GLN A 105 -4.47 3.92 -9.64
C GLN A 105 -5.14 4.48 -10.89
N ASN A 106 -5.99 5.50 -10.76
CA ASN A 106 -6.87 5.94 -11.85
C ASN A 106 -6.40 7.22 -12.55
N SER A 107 -5.27 7.81 -12.16
CA SER A 107 -4.79 9.08 -12.73
C SER A 107 -3.28 9.15 -12.73
N THR A 108 -2.68 9.66 -13.81
CA THR A 108 -1.24 9.99 -13.89
C THR A 108 -0.97 11.50 -13.75
N ASP A 109 -2.01 12.32 -13.58
CA ASP A 109 -1.86 13.77 -13.41
C ASP A 109 -1.10 14.11 -12.12
N ALA A 110 0.00 14.86 -12.25
CA ALA A 110 0.84 15.30 -11.16
C ALA A 110 0.09 16.08 -10.07
N LYS A 111 -0.99 16.82 -10.41
CA LYS A 111 -1.84 17.51 -9.43
C LYS A 111 -2.67 16.53 -8.61
N VAL A 112 -3.19 15.48 -9.24
CA VAL A 112 -3.95 14.42 -8.56
C VAL A 112 -3.02 13.62 -7.64
N GLN A 113 -1.80 13.31 -8.08
CA GLN A 113 -0.81 12.61 -7.26
C GLN A 113 -0.38 13.42 -6.03
N GLU A 114 -0.19 14.73 -6.19
CA GLU A 114 0.06 15.62 -5.05
C GLU A 114 -1.12 15.64 -4.08
N LYS A 115 -2.35 15.60 -4.59
CA LYS A 115 -3.53 15.51 -3.75
C LYS A 115 -3.60 14.18 -2.99
N ALA A 116 -3.25 13.07 -3.63
CA ALA A 116 -3.14 11.76 -2.99
C ALA A 116 -2.12 11.79 -1.84
N GLN A 117 -0.95 12.42 -2.06
CA GLN A 117 0.05 12.63 -1.01
C GLN A 117 -0.51 13.45 0.16
N GLN A 118 -1.22 14.55 -0.10
CA GLN A 118 -1.87 15.36 0.94
C GLN A 118 -2.90 14.55 1.74
N LEU A 119 -3.70 13.69 1.08
CA LEU A 119 -4.66 12.82 1.75
C LEU A 119 -3.97 11.85 2.70
N LEU A 120 -2.86 11.24 2.28
CA LEU A 120 -2.06 10.35 3.12
C LEU A 120 -1.41 11.09 4.29
N THR A 121 -0.88 12.30 4.09
CA THR A 121 -0.39 13.15 5.20
C THR A 121 -1.46 13.38 6.24
N ARG A 122 -2.67 13.72 5.80
CA ARG A 122 -3.78 13.99 6.72
C ARG A 122 -4.32 12.70 7.37
N ALA A 123 -4.27 11.57 6.67
CA ALA A 123 -4.58 10.26 7.26
C ALA A 123 -3.60 9.94 8.40
N ASN A 124 -2.30 10.14 8.16
CA ASN A 124 -1.28 9.98 9.18
C ASN A 124 -1.48 10.94 10.36
N GLY A 125 -1.86 12.19 10.11
CA GLY A 125 -2.20 13.15 11.18
C GLY A 125 -3.41 12.76 12.03
N HIS A 126 -4.33 11.92 11.52
CA HIS A 126 -5.36 11.30 12.36
C HIS A 126 -4.81 10.17 13.21
N MET A 127 -3.93 9.33 12.65
CA MET A 127 -3.28 8.25 13.38
C MET A 127 -2.40 8.78 14.52
N GLU A 128 -1.68 9.88 14.30
CA GLU A 128 -0.88 10.55 15.33
C GLU A 128 -1.76 11.00 16.50
N LYS A 129 -2.94 11.57 16.25
CA LYS A 129 -3.88 11.96 17.32
C LYS A 129 -4.42 10.76 18.10
N ILE A 130 -4.60 9.60 17.45
CA ILE A 130 -4.99 8.36 18.12
C ILE A 130 -3.83 7.88 18.99
N GLN A 131 -2.60 7.91 18.47
CA GLN A 131 -1.38 7.54 19.21
C GLN A 131 -1.16 8.43 20.43
N GLU A 132 -1.24 9.76 20.29
CA GLU A 132 -1.10 10.73 21.39
C GLU A 132 -2.10 10.46 22.52
N ARG A 133 -3.31 10.00 22.17
CA ARG A 133 -4.38 9.68 23.12
C ARG A 133 -4.38 8.23 23.58
N LYS A 134 -3.45 7.40 23.12
CA LYS A 134 -3.43 5.96 23.40
C LYS A 134 -3.55 5.66 24.90
N ASN A 135 -2.79 6.38 25.74
CA ASN A 135 -2.79 6.18 27.19
C ASN A 135 -4.14 6.59 27.84
N GLU A 136 -4.79 7.63 27.33
CA GLU A 136 -6.14 8.02 27.76
C GLU A 136 -7.16 6.95 27.34
N LEU A 137 -7.03 6.45 26.12
CA LEU A 137 -7.92 5.42 25.56
C LEU A 137 -7.85 4.13 26.36
N THR A 138 -6.65 3.63 26.70
CA THR A 138 -6.45 2.38 27.44
C THR A 138 -6.90 2.42 28.90
N GLN A 139 -7.10 3.61 29.47
CA GLN A 139 -7.63 3.80 30.82
C GLN A 139 -9.17 3.81 30.90
N ASN A 140 -9.88 3.81 29.76
CA ASN A 140 -11.34 3.90 29.73
C ASN A 140 -12.05 2.57 30.05
N ILE A 141 -13.31 2.69 30.51
CA ILE A 141 -14.16 1.58 30.96
C ILE A 141 -14.51 0.60 29.82
N ASN A 142 -14.57 1.07 28.57
CA ASN A 142 -14.94 0.24 27.40
C ASN A 142 -13.72 -0.45 26.78
N GLN A 143 -13.08 -1.34 27.54
CA GLN A 143 -11.84 -2.01 27.12
C GLN A 143 -11.96 -2.74 25.78
N GLU A 144 -13.09 -3.41 25.50
CA GLU A 144 -13.29 -4.14 24.24
C GLU A 144 -13.27 -3.22 23.01
N LYS A 145 -13.95 -2.06 23.07
CA LYS A 145 -13.95 -1.10 21.95
C LYS A 145 -12.58 -0.50 21.71
N VAL A 146 -11.85 -0.21 22.80
CA VAL A 146 -10.47 0.28 22.73
C VAL A 146 -9.55 -0.77 22.10
N GLN A 147 -9.75 -2.04 22.44
CA GLN A 147 -9.02 -3.16 21.86
C GLN A 147 -9.24 -3.28 20.35
N VAL A 148 -10.49 -3.26 19.90
CA VAL A 148 -10.85 -3.28 18.46
C VAL A 148 -10.25 -2.06 17.74
N LEU A 149 -10.36 -0.86 18.35
CA LEU A 149 -9.78 0.37 17.82
C LEU A 149 -8.26 0.25 17.63
N LEU A 150 -7.53 -0.24 18.63
CA LEU A 150 -6.08 -0.38 18.58
C LEU A 150 -5.65 -1.46 17.57
N ARG A 151 -6.36 -2.59 17.52
CA ARG A 151 -6.17 -3.61 16.49
C ARG A 151 -6.33 -3.01 15.10
N ASN A 152 -7.44 -2.32 14.84
CA ASN A 152 -7.69 -1.67 13.56
C ASN A 152 -6.69 -0.54 13.25
N ALA A 153 -6.22 0.19 14.25
CA ALA A 153 -5.17 1.19 14.10
C ALA A 153 -3.85 0.55 13.62
N ALA A 154 -3.48 -0.62 14.14
CA ALA A 154 -2.34 -1.37 13.66
C ALA A 154 -2.55 -1.85 12.21
N LYS A 155 -3.70 -2.45 11.90
CA LYS A 155 -4.09 -2.89 10.54
C LYS A 155 -4.01 -1.73 9.53
N HIS A 156 -4.47 -0.54 9.94
CA HIS A 156 -4.44 0.66 9.12
C HIS A 156 -3.02 1.04 8.65
N GLN A 157 -1.99 0.83 9.47
CA GLN A 157 -0.62 1.16 9.07
C GLN A 157 -0.17 0.43 7.81
N VAL A 158 -0.63 -0.81 7.64
CA VAL A 158 -0.29 -1.64 6.48
C VAL A 158 -1.07 -1.19 5.25
N ASN A 159 -2.35 -0.87 5.42
CA ASN A 159 -3.15 -0.31 4.35
C ASN A 159 -2.55 1.02 3.85
N ALA A 160 -2.05 1.87 4.77
CA ALA A 160 -1.33 3.08 4.41
C ALA A 160 -0.03 2.79 3.66
N GLN A 161 0.75 1.79 4.08
CA GLN A 161 1.97 1.36 3.39
C GLN A 161 1.71 0.95 1.93
N ARG A 162 0.63 0.21 1.67
CA ARG A 162 0.25 -0.16 0.30
C ARG A 162 -0.16 1.05 -0.55
N ALA A 163 -0.84 2.02 0.04
CA ALA A 163 -1.16 3.25 -0.66
C ALA A 163 0.09 4.07 -0.98
N PHE A 164 1.10 4.10 -0.09
CA PHE A 164 2.39 4.71 -0.39
C PHE A 164 3.11 4.03 -1.55
N GLU A 165 3.10 2.70 -1.60
CA GLU A 165 3.73 1.93 -2.69
C GLU A 165 3.13 2.30 -4.04
N LYS A 166 1.80 2.22 -4.16
CA LYS A 166 1.09 2.56 -5.41
C LYS A 166 1.30 4.01 -5.83
N LEU A 167 1.42 4.92 -4.86
CA LEU A 167 1.70 6.32 -5.14
C LEU A 167 3.13 6.54 -5.63
N GLU A 168 4.12 5.89 -5.01
CA GLU A 168 5.54 5.99 -5.38
C GLU A 168 5.81 5.61 -6.84
N ASP A 169 5.14 4.55 -7.31
CA ASP A 169 5.31 4.02 -8.66
C ASP A 169 4.76 4.97 -9.74
N LYS A 170 3.76 5.80 -9.40
CA LYS A 170 3.11 6.73 -10.35
C LYS A 170 3.58 8.19 -10.20
N LEU A 171 4.49 8.46 -9.27
CA LEU A 171 5.02 9.81 -9.09
C LEU A 171 6.05 10.18 -10.17
N PRO A 172 6.10 11.45 -10.60
CA PRO A 172 7.16 11.92 -11.49
C PRO A 172 8.51 11.90 -10.78
N ALA A 173 9.59 11.66 -11.54
CA ALA A 173 10.95 11.52 -11.03
C ALA A 173 11.38 12.69 -10.13
N GLU A 174 10.96 13.91 -10.48
CA GLU A 174 11.31 15.14 -9.75
C GLU A 174 10.73 15.19 -8.33
N LYS A 175 9.61 14.52 -8.07
CA LYS A 175 8.95 14.48 -6.75
C LYS A 175 9.30 13.25 -5.93
N LEU A 176 10.01 12.29 -6.52
CA LEU A 176 10.19 10.98 -5.91
C LEU A 176 11.12 11.02 -4.69
N GLU A 177 12.23 11.75 -4.76
CA GLU A 177 13.16 11.86 -3.63
C GLU A 177 12.50 12.52 -2.40
N THR A 178 11.75 13.61 -2.60
CA THR A 178 11.05 14.30 -1.51
C THR A 178 9.93 13.43 -0.93
N PHE A 179 9.22 12.69 -1.78
CA PHE A 179 8.24 11.69 -1.35
C PHE A 179 8.88 10.59 -0.50
N GLN A 180 10.02 10.03 -0.92
CA GLN A 180 10.72 8.97 -0.20
C GLN A 180 11.19 9.39 1.19
N GLN A 181 11.74 10.60 1.29
CA GLN A 181 12.15 11.16 2.59
C GLN A 181 10.95 11.31 3.53
N TRP A 182 9.85 11.87 3.03
CA TRP A 182 8.62 12.01 3.79
C TRP A 182 8.03 10.66 4.21
N ARG A 183 7.97 9.70 3.28
CA ARG A 183 7.51 8.33 3.54
C ARG A 183 8.36 7.66 4.63
N GLN A 184 9.68 7.83 4.60
CA GLN A 184 10.58 7.29 5.62
C GLN A 184 10.28 7.86 7.01
N GLN A 185 9.98 9.15 7.12
CA GLN A 185 9.59 9.75 8.40
C GLN A 185 8.29 9.13 8.95
N ILE A 186 7.30 8.91 8.08
CA ILE A 186 6.05 8.23 8.46
C ILE A 186 6.33 6.80 8.89
N GLU A 187 7.10 6.04 8.12
CA GLU A 187 7.48 4.65 8.42
C GLU A 187 8.12 4.52 9.82
N VAL A 188 9.02 5.43 10.18
CA VAL A 188 9.63 5.45 11.52
C VAL A 188 8.58 5.69 12.60
N ARG A 189 7.66 6.64 12.41
CA ARG A 189 6.56 6.89 13.37
C ARG A 189 5.64 5.68 13.51
N GLN A 190 5.31 5.01 12.40
CA GLN A 190 4.51 3.79 12.43
C GLN A 190 5.19 2.67 13.22
N GLN A 191 6.50 2.48 13.03
CA GLN A 191 7.27 1.50 13.80
C GLN A 191 7.33 1.83 15.28
N GLN A 192 7.49 3.12 15.62
CA GLN A 192 7.46 3.58 17.01
C GLN A 192 6.10 3.30 17.64
N PHE A 193 5.01 3.64 16.96
CA PHE A 193 3.65 3.36 17.42
C PHE A 193 3.41 1.86 17.69
N LEU A 194 3.80 0.99 16.76
CA LEU A 194 3.63 -0.45 16.92
C LEU A 194 4.51 -1.03 18.05
N GLU A 195 5.71 -0.50 18.22
CA GLU A 195 6.59 -0.88 19.33
C GLU A 195 6.04 -0.41 20.68
N GLU A 196 5.50 0.81 20.74
CA GLU A 196 4.81 1.33 21.92
C GLU A 196 3.58 0.48 22.26
N MET A 197 2.85 -0.03 21.27
CA MET A 197 1.73 -0.93 21.50
C MET A 197 2.19 -2.28 22.06
N LYS A 198 3.24 -2.86 21.49
CA LYS A 198 3.83 -4.13 21.92
C LYS A 198 4.28 -4.09 23.38
N ASN A 199 4.85 -2.96 23.82
CA ASN A 199 5.44 -2.83 25.16
C ASN A 199 4.46 -2.28 26.22
N ASP A 200 3.23 -1.88 25.85
CA ASP A 200 2.27 -1.28 26.80
C ASP A 200 1.62 -2.33 27.72
N LEU A 201 1.72 -2.16 29.03
CA LEU A 201 1.13 -3.11 29.99
C LEU A 201 -0.40 -3.17 29.94
N ASN A 202 -1.07 -2.11 29.48
CA ASN A 202 -2.52 -2.01 29.44
C ASN A 202 -3.14 -2.60 28.15
N ILE A 203 -2.31 -3.06 27.22
CA ILE A 203 -2.75 -3.67 25.98
C ILE A 203 -2.73 -5.21 26.14
N PRO A 204 -3.83 -5.91 25.81
CA PRO A 204 -3.89 -7.37 25.83
C PRO A 204 -2.85 -8.02 24.93
N GLN A 205 -2.43 -9.23 25.30
CA GLN A 205 -1.39 -9.97 24.57
C GLN A 205 -1.71 -10.17 23.09
N GLU A 206 -2.96 -10.49 22.75
CA GLU A 206 -3.40 -10.67 21.37
C GLU A 206 -3.11 -9.45 20.47
N ILE A 207 -3.32 -8.24 20.99
CA ILE A 207 -3.05 -7.00 20.25
C ILE A 207 -1.55 -6.74 20.17
N LYS A 208 -0.79 -7.08 21.21
CA LYS A 208 0.68 -6.98 21.19
C LYS A 208 1.27 -7.90 20.13
N ASP A 209 0.79 -9.13 20.06
CA ASP A 209 1.22 -10.11 19.07
C ASP A 209 0.90 -9.60 17.66
N LYS A 210 -0.32 -9.08 17.44
CA LYS A 210 -0.68 -8.50 16.14
C LYS A 210 0.13 -7.26 15.79
N ALA A 211 0.40 -6.38 16.76
CA ALA A 211 1.26 -5.21 16.55
C ALA A 211 2.70 -5.63 16.22
N GLY A 212 3.21 -6.68 16.87
CA GLY A 212 4.51 -7.29 16.59
C GLY A 212 4.59 -7.85 15.17
N GLU A 213 3.62 -8.67 14.77
CA GLU A 213 3.50 -9.22 13.42
C GLU A 213 3.47 -8.11 12.37
N ILE A 214 2.65 -7.08 12.58
CA ILE A 214 2.53 -5.94 11.66
C ILE A 214 3.85 -5.15 11.61
N LYS A 215 4.52 -4.95 12.74
CA LYS A 215 5.81 -4.27 12.79
C LYS A 215 6.87 -5.04 12.02
N GLU A 216 6.96 -6.36 12.21
CA GLU A 216 7.89 -7.22 11.48
C GLU A 216 7.63 -7.16 9.98
N ARG A 217 6.36 -7.19 9.55
CA ARG A 217 6.00 -7.03 8.15
C ARG A 217 6.41 -5.67 7.58
N ILE A 218 6.18 -4.58 8.31
CA ILE A 218 6.61 -3.24 7.88
C ILE A 218 8.15 -3.18 7.83
N GLN A 219 8.85 -3.79 8.78
CA GLN A 219 10.31 -3.86 8.81
C GLN A 219 10.89 -4.65 7.63
N ALA A 220 10.30 -5.79 7.28
CA ALA A 220 10.68 -6.57 6.11
C ALA A 220 10.52 -5.71 4.85
N LYS A 221 9.31 -5.19 4.59
CA LYS A 221 9.07 -4.32 3.42
C LYS A 221 9.98 -3.08 3.39
N LEU A 222 10.35 -2.54 4.55
CA LEU A 222 11.29 -1.42 4.64
C LEU A 222 12.69 -1.77 4.20
N GLN A 223 13.18 -2.94 4.61
CA GLN A 223 14.49 -3.43 4.25
C GLN A 223 14.54 -3.71 2.74
N ASP A 224 13.52 -4.38 2.22
CA ASP A 224 13.30 -4.64 0.80
C ASP A 224 13.38 -3.35 -0.02
N ARG A 225 12.71 -2.29 0.45
CA ARG A 225 12.71 -0.98 -0.22
C ARG A 225 14.03 -0.23 -0.11
N LYS A 226 14.90 -0.47 0.88
CA LYS A 226 16.15 0.32 0.99
C LYS A 226 17.05 0.13 -0.22
N GLU A 227 17.13 -1.09 -0.73
CA GLU A 227 17.99 -1.43 -1.87
C GLU A 227 17.45 -0.84 -3.16
N PHE A 228 16.15 -1.05 -3.43
CA PHE A 228 15.47 -0.43 -4.56
C PHE A 228 15.61 1.11 -4.53
N ARG A 229 15.42 1.74 -3.36
CA ARG A 229 15.61 3.18 -3.18
C ARG A 229 17.02 3.64 -3.48
N ALA A 230 18.04 2.87 -3.08
CA ALA A 230 19.43 3.23 -3.36
C ALA A 230 19.70 3.27 -4.87
N GLN A 231 19.21 2.27 -5.61
CA GLN A 231 19.34 2.20 -7.07
C GLN A 231 18.54 3.31 -7.76
N GLN A 232 17.31 3.52 -7.31
CA GLN A 232 16.45 4.58 -7.82
C GLN A 232 17.07 5.96 -7.60
N LYS A 233 17.70 6.19 -6.44
CA LYS A 233 18.42 7.43 -6.15
C LYS A 233 19.58 7.67 -7.11
N GLU A 234 20.36 6.64 -7.43
CA GLU A 234 21.45 6.77 -8.41
C GLU A 234 20.92 7.20 -9.79
N ILE A 235 19.84 6.56 -10.27
CA ILE A 235 19.21 6.93 -11.55
C ILE A 235 18.64 8.36 -11.48
N LEU A 236 18.03 8.75 -10.36
CA LEU A 236 17.55 10.12 -10.16
C LEU A 236 18.69 11.15 -10.22
N ASP A 237 19.85 10.85 -9.65
CA ASP A 237 21.02 11.73 -9.73
C ASP A 237 21.55 11.86 -11.16
N GLU A 238 21.42 10.81 -11.98
CA GLU A 238 21.72 10.85 -13.41
C GLU A 238 20.71 11.67 -14.22
N ILE A 239 19.42 11.60 -13.87
CA ILE A 239 18.38 12.47 -14.43
C ILE A 239 18.70 13.93 -14.10
N LYS A 240 19.08 14.25 -12.86
CA LYS A 240 19.51 15.61 -12.46
C LYS A 240 20.75 16.08 -13.21
N ALA A 241 21.67 15.16 -13.51
CA ALA A 241 22.85 15.45 -14.32
C ALA A 241 22.55 15.58 -15.83
N GLY A 242 21.29 15.40 -16.24
CA GLY A 242 20.87 15.52 -17.64
C GLY A 242 21.37 14.38 -18.53
N LYS A 243 21.67 13.20 -17.95
CA LYS A 243 22.09 12.04 -18.76
C LYS A 243 20.93 11.55 -19.61
N GLU A 244 21.17 11.42 -20.91
CA GLU A 244 20.24 10.79 -21.83
C GLU A 244 19.97 9.32 -21.43
N GLY A 245 18.73 8.86 -21.60
CA GLY A 245 18.33 7.50 -21.23
C GLY A 245 18.01 7.27 -19.75
N ALA A 246 18.45 8.12 -18.82
CA ALA A 246 18.24 7.90 -17.37
C ALA A 246 16.75 7.87 -16.96
N ARG A 247 15.89 8.64 -17.63
CA ARG A 247 14.43 8.58 -17.42
C ARG A 247 13.82 7.25 -17.89
N ALA A 248 14.31 6.71 -19.01
CA ALA A 248 13.86 5.42 -19.51
C ALA A 248 14.31 4.28 -18.58
N ALA A 249 15.56 4.34 -18.10
CA ALA A 249 16.09 3.40 -17.12
C ALA A 249 15.29 3.41 -15.80
N LEU A 250 14.83 4.58 -15.35
CA LEU A 250 13.97 4.69 -14.16
C LEU A 250 12.62 4.00 -14.39
N GLU A 251 12.02 4.17 -15.56
CA GLU A 251 10.73 3.56 -15.88
C GLU A 251 10.86 2.05 -16.06
N GLU A 252 11.90 1.58 -16.75
CA GLU A 252 12.21 0.16 -16.88
C GLU A 252 12.40 -0.51 -15.51
N LEU A 253 13.14 0.13 -14.60
CA LEU A 253 13.32 -0.36 -13.23
C LEU A 253 11.98 -0.48 -12.49
N ARG A 254 11.06 0.45 -12.70
CA ARG A 254 9.71 0.42 -12.10
C ARG A 254 8.84 -0.66 -12.70
N GLU A 255 8.81 -0.77 -14.03
CA GLU A 255 8.05 -1.79 -14.74
C GLU A 255 8.50 -3.20 -14.36
N LYS A 256 9.82 -3.45 -14.30
CA LYS A 256 10.36 -4.75 -13.86
C LYS A 256 9.96 -5.06 -12.42
N ARG A 257 10.04 -4.08 -11.52
CA ARG A 257 9.56 -4.26 -10.14
C ARG A 257 8.08 -4.59 -10.09
N GLU A 258 7.25 -3.87 -10.84
CA GLU A 258 5.80 -4.10 -10.92
C GLU A 258 5.50 -5.52 -11.44
N GLN A 259 6.17 -5.95 -12.52
CA GLN A 259 6.03 -7.28 -13.10
C GLN A 259 6.43 -8.39 -12.12
N LEU A 260 7.61 -8.30 -11.51
CA LEU A 260 8.08 -9.33 -10.57
C LEU A 260 7.17 -9.42 -9.34
N VAL A 261 6.70 -8.28 -8.82
CA VAL A 261 5.77 -8.26 -7.68
C VAL A 261 4.40 -8.84 -8.07
N GLU A 262 3.87 -8.51 -9.23
CA GLU A 262 2.55 -8.99 -9.66
C GLU A 262 2.57 -10.49 -10.02
N GLN A 263 3.58 -10.96 -10.76
CA GLN A 263 3.74 -12.40 -11.06
C GLN A 263 3.77 -13.24 -9.79
N ALA A 264 4.56 -12.78 -8.82
CA ALA A 264 4.69 -13.42 -7.53
C ALA A 264 3.36 -13.41 -6.76
N ARG A 265 2.60 -12.32 -6.89
CA ARG A 265 1.29 -12.18 -6.25
C ARG A 265 0.25 -13.12 -6.87
N GLU A 266 0.19 -13.20 -8.19
CA GLU A 266 -0.72 -14.09 -8.93
C GLU A 266 -0.47 -15.55 -8.56
N GLN A 267 0.79 -16.00 -8.62
CA GLN A 267 1.17 -17.38 -8.26
C GLN A 267 0.76 -17.73 -6.83
N TYR A 268 0.96 -16.81 -5.89
CA TYR A 268 0.56 -17.03 -4.50
C TYR A 268 -0.96 -17.06 -4.33
N GLN A 269 -1.70 -16.19 -5.00
CA GLN A 269 -3.15 -16.07 -4.86
C GLN A 269 -3.91 -17.29 -5.37
N ASP A 270 -3.48 -17.85 -6.51
CA ASP A 270 -4.10 -19.03 -7.10
C ASP A 270 -3.99 -20.24 -6.16
N VAL A 271 -2.77 -20.50 -5.66
CA VAL A 271 -2.51 -21.60 -4.73
C VAL A 271 -3.18 -21.35 -3.38
N LYS A 272 -3.14 -20.11 -2.87
CA LYS A 272 -3.79 -19.73 -1.60
C LYS A 272 -5.29 -20.00 -1.64
N THR A 273 -5.98 -19.58 -2.71
CA THR A 273 -7.43 -19.81 -2.83
C THR A 273 -7.77 -21.29 -2.78
N GLU A 274 -7.01 -22.12 -3.51
CA GLU A 274 -7.17 -23.57 -3.49
C GLU A 274 -7.02 -24.15 -2.08
N VAL A 275 -5.95 -23.77 -1.35
CA VAL A 275 -5.72 -24.29 0.01
C VAL A 275 -6.79 -23.81 0.99
N ILE A 276 -7.27 -22.57 0.86
CA ILE A 276 -8.36 -22.05 1.70
C ILE A 276 -9.65 -22.84 1.45
N ASP A 277 -9.97 -23.19 0.20
CA ASP A 277 -11.12 -24.03 -0.13
C ASP A 277 -11.02 -25.43 0.46
N LYS A 278 -9.82 -26.02 0.51
CA LYS A 278 -9.54 -27.28 1.22
C LYS A 278 -9.78 -27.16 2.73
N ILE A 279 -9.32 -26.08 3.36
CA ILE A 279 -9.57 -25.79 4.78
C ILE A 279 -11.08 -25.68 5.06
N ASN A 280 -11.80 -24.93 4.23
CA ASN A 280 -13.26 -24.75 4.36
C ASN A 280 -14.02 -26.06 4.17
N SER A 281 -13.49 -26.96 3.35
CA SER A 281 -14.01 -28.31 3.12
C SER A 281 -13.67 -29.30 4.25
N GLY A 282 -12.82 -28.89 5.21
CA GLY A 282 -12.42 -29.70 6.35
C GLY A 282 -11.36 -30.77 6.01
N GLU A 283 -10.55 -30.55 4.98
CA GLU A 283 -9.50 -31.48 4.59
C GLU A 283 -8.36 -31.53 5.62
N GLU A 284 -8.03 -32.74 6.08
CA GLU A 284 -6.93 -32.95 7.03
C GLU A 284 -5.59 -32.61 6.37
N GLY A 285 -4.85 -31.66 6.96
CA GLY A 285 -3.53 -31.25 6.48
C GLY A 285 -3.50 -29.94 5.69
N ALA A 286 -4.65 -29.42 5.24
CA ALA A 286 -4.72 -28.16 4.48
C ALA A 286 -4.16 -26.95 5.27
N VAL A 287 -4.32 -26.93 6.60
CA VAL A 287 -3.71 -25.91 7.48
C VAL A 287 -2.17 -25.96 7.42
N LYS A 288 -1.59 -27.17 7.39
CA LYS A 288 -0.14 -27.35 7.28
C LYS A 288 0.37 -26.96 5.89
N GLU A 289 -0.39 -27.29 4.84
CA GLU A 289 -0.14 -26.85 3.47
C GLU A 289 -0.11 -25.31 3.39
N LEU A 290 -1.08 -24.63 4.01
CA LEU A 290 -1.12 -23.17 4.05
C LEU A 290 0.07 -22.55 4.80
N LEU A 291 0.47 -23.15 5.93
CA LEU A 291 1.65 -22.70 6.68
C LEU A 291 2.94 -22.86 5.85
N GLN A 292 3.06 -23.97 5.11
CA GLN A 292 4.20 -24.19 4.22
C GLN A 292 4.19 -23.20 3.06
N LEU A 293 3.03 -22.98 2.43
CA LEU A 293 2.85 -21.98 1.37
C LEU A 293 3.24 -20.57 1.85
N ASN A 294 2.87 -20.21 3.08
CA ASN A 294 3.27 -18.93 3.68
C ASN A 294 4.79 -18.81 3.88
N GLN A 295 5.48 -19.90 4.22
CA GLN A 295 6.94 -19.93 4.34
C GLN A 295 7.63 -19.84 2.98
N GLU A 296 7.15 -20.60 1.99
CA GLU A 296 7.62 -20.55 0.61
C GLU A 296 7.47 -19.15 0.04
N ARG A 297 6.32 -18.50 0.28
CA ARG A 297 6.07 -17.12 -0.11
C ARG A 297 7.08 -16.14 0.49
N LYS A 298 7.40 -16.27 1.78
CA LYS A 298 8.43 -15.43 2.43
C LYS A 298 9.81 -15.63 1.78
N ALA A 299 10.15 -16.85 1.39
CA ALA A 299 11.41 -17.14 0.70
C ALA A 299 11.42 -16.61 -0.75
N GLU A 300 10.31 -16.76 -1.47
CA GLU A 300 10.13 -16.26 -2.84
C GLU A 300 10.25 -14.73 -2.90
N VAL A 301 9.59 -14.01 -1.98
CA VAL A 301 9.72 -12.56 -1.85
C VAL A 301 11.19 -12.17 -1.70
N LYS A 302 11.96 -12.91 -0.90
CA LYS A 302 13.39 -12.67 -0.74
C LYS A 302 14.18 -12.88 -2.05
N ASN A 303 13.84 -13.89 -2.84
CA ASN A 303 14.48 -14.16 -4.13
C ASN A 303 14.15 -13.06 -5.16
N ILE A 304 12.89 -12.64 -5.25
CA ILE A 304 12.46 -11.54 -6.12
C ILE A 304 13.25 -10.27 -5.83
N LEU A 305 13.57 -9.99 -4.57
CA LEU A 305 14.40 -8.85 -4.22
C LEU A 305 15.84 -8.97 -4.73
N GLN A 306 16.39 -10.18 -4.72
CA GLN A 306 17.71 -10.45 -5.31
C GLN A 306 17.68 -10.31 -6.84
N ASP A 307 16.58 -10.69 -7.49
CA ASP A 307 16.39 -10.54 -8.93
C ASP A 307 16.27 -9.07 -9.31
N ILE A 308 15.40 -8.30 -8.62
CA ILE A 308 15.30 -6.84 -8.77
C ILE A 308 16.66 -6.19 -8.56
N GLN A 309 17.42 -6.65 -7.55
CA GLN A 309 18.75 -6.13 -7.27
C GLN A 309 19.73 -6.38 -8.43
N THR A 310 19.68 -7.57 -9.03
CA THR A 310 20.55 -7.98 -10.14
C THR A 310 20.21 -7.18 -11.40
N GLU A 311 18.93 -7.14 -11.76
CA GLU A 311 18.40 -6.38 -12.90
C GLU A 311 18.76 -4.90 -12.84
N ALA A 312 18.62 -4.27 -11.68
CA ALA A 312 18.99 -2.88 -11.52
C ALA A 312 20.50 -2.62 -11.68
N ARG A 313 21.36 -3.59 -11.34
CA ARG A 313 22.81 -3.50 -11.61
C ARG A 313 23.09 -3.63 -13.11
N GLU A 314 22.33 -4.46 -13.82
CA GLU A 314 22.43 -4.61 -15.28
C GLU A 314 22.01 -3.32 -16.00
N ILE A 315 20.83 -2.78 -15.69
CA ILE A 315 20.35 -1.48 -16.21
C ILE A 315 21.40 -0.38 -16.01
N LYS A 316 22.00 -0.32 -14.80
CA LYS A 316 23.07 0.64 -14.50
C LYS A 316 24.29 0.45 -15.40
N THR A 317 24.67 -0.80 -15.65
CA THR A 317 25.83 -1.13 -16.49
C THR A 317 25.56 -0.77 -17.95
N GLU A 318 24.38 -1.07 -18.44
CA GLU A 318 23.93 -0.70 -19.79
C GLU A 318 23.90 0.81 -20.00
N LEU A 319 23.34 1.55 -19.05
CA LEU A 319 23.31 3.01 -19.10
C LEU A 319 24.72 3.60 -19.10
N LYS A 320 25.63 3.07 -18.27
CA LYS A 320 27.04 3.50 -18.27
C LYS A 320 27.72 3.24 -19.62
N ASN A 321 27.46 2.08 -20.23
CA ASN A 321 28.00 1.72 -21.54
C ASN A 321 27.43 2.62 -22.65
N ALA A 322 26.13 2.88 -22.66
CA ALA A 322 25.48 3.77 -23.62
C ALA A 322 26.06 5.20 -23.55
N VAL A 323 26.28 5.72 -22.34
CA VAL A 323 26.93 7.02 -22.15
C VAL A 323 28.36 7.03 -22.70
N GLN A 324 29.13 5.96 -22.50
CA GLN A 324 30.49 5.86 -23.03
C GLN A 324 30.52 5.81 -24.56
N VAL A 325 29.64 5.03 -25.17
CA VAL A 325 29.50 4.93 -26.63
C VAL A 325 29.13 6.29 -27.22
N GLY A 326 28.11 6.95 -26.69
CA GLY A 326 27.72 8.29 -27.17
C GLY A 326 28.84 9.34 -27.03
N GLN A 327 29.63 9.28 -25.95
CA GLN A 327 30.80 10.14 -25.80
C GLN A 327 31.92 9.84 -26.82
N GLN A 328 32.10 8.57 -27.22
CA GLN A 328 33.06 8.19 -28.24
C GLN A 328 32.62 8.64 -29.63
N GLU A 329 31.34 8.45 -29.98
CA GLU A 329 30.77 8.91 -31.25
C GLU A 329 30.85 10.43 -31.40
N LEU A 330 30.53 11.20 -30.35
CA LEU A 330 30.70 12.65 -30.35
C LEU A 330 32.16 13.08 -30.54
N ARG A 331 33.12 12.32 -30.00
CA ARG A 331 34.55 12.56 -30.22
C ARG A 331 34.96 12.26 -31.65
N GLN A 332 34.48 11.16 -32.23
CA GLN A 332 34.75 10.80 -33.63
C GLN A 332 34.17 11.85 -34.59
N ASN A 333 32.89 12.22 -34.43
CA ASN A 333 32.26 13.26 -35.25
C ASN A 333 32.98 14.61 -35.16
N ARG A 334 33.49 15.00 -33.98
CA ARG A 334 34.29 16.23 -33.83
C ARG A 334 35.65 16.16 -34.53
N VAL A 335 36.26 14.99 -34.62
CA VAL A 335 37.52 14.79 -35.34
C VAL A 335 37.26 14.87 -36.84
N GLU A 336 36.21 14.21 -37.34
CA GLU A 336 35.81 14.24 -38.75
C GLU A 336 35.50 15.67 -39.24
N GLN A 337 34.69 16.43 -38.48
CA GLN A 337 34.40 17.84 -38.82
C GLN A 337 35.63 18.74 -38.83
N ARG A 338 36.64 18.47 -37.99
CA ARG A 338 37.91 19.22 -37.99
C ARG A 338 38.78 18.87 -39.19
N THR A 339 38.78 17.62 -39.62
CA THR A 339 39.52 17.22 -40.83
C THR A 339 38.90 17.77 -42.10
N GLU A 340 37.56 17.86 -42.19
CA GLU A 340 36.87 18.45 -43.34
C GLU A 340 37.06 19.98 -43.43
N SER A 341 37.02 20.68 -42.29
CA SER A 341 37.22 22.14 -42.25
C SER A 341 38.66 22.59 -42.46
N GLY A 342 39.65 21.72 -42.30
CA GLY A 342 41.07 22.02 -42.55
C GLY A 342 41.53 21.81 -44.00
N GLN A 343 40.66 21.30 -44.87
CA GLN A 343 40.95 21.06 -46.30
C GLN A 343 40.31 22.10 -47.24
N GLN A 344 39.56 23.06 -46.70
CA GLN A 344 39.06 24.25 -47.41
C GLN A 344 39.97 25.44 -47.13
#